data_AF-A0A015JRS3-F1
#
_entry.id   AF-A0A015JRS3-F1
#
_cell.length_a   1.000
_cell.length_b   1.000
_cell.length_c   1.000
_cell.angle_alpha   90.00
_cell.angle_beta   90.00
_cell.angle_gamma   90.00
#
_symmetry.space_group_name_H-M   'P 1'
#
loop_
_entity.id
_entity.type
_entity.pdbx_description
1 polymer ?
#
loop_
_entity_poly.entity_id
_entity_poly.type
_entity_poly.pdbx_seq_one_letter_code
_entity_poly.pdbx_strand_id
1 'polypeptide(L)'
;MDDPLSHQLFQNYPPTEIHQEGLDRLILCYSNGLERIKGIYQQKVLKIESRVTKGRRSIPDPSQSSQKNTDENLNEQSTDHLSDAAKPQPKQKKHRTTDEEMKILSVLKVYKDKLPDDAIASVCNQLSEVWTKKKVRDWWNYHKDK
;
A
#
# COMPACT_ATOMS: atom_id res chain seq x y z
N MET A 1 7.64 33.88 -0.43
CA MET A 1 8.54 33.13 -1.33
C MET A 1 8.69 34.00 -2.54
N ASP A 2 9.91 34.43 -2.83
CA ASP A 2 10.20 35.14 -4.08
C ASP A 2 9.97 34.21 -5.26
N ASP A 3 9.69 34.77 -6.43
CA ASP A 3 9.50 33.99 -7.65
C ASP A 3 10.77 33.15 -7.92
N PRO A 4 10.69 31.82 -7.89
CA PRO A 4 11.85 30.97 -8.06
C PRO A 4 12.49 31.13 -9.45
N LEU A 5 11.73 31.57 -10.47
CA LEU A 5 12.24 31.82 -11.81
C LEU A 5 13.02 33.14 -11.94
N SER A 6 12.87 34.05 -10.97
CA SER A 6 13.64 35.31 -10.93
C SER A 6 15.12 35.10 -10.62
N HIS A 7 15.50 33.91 -10.15
CA HIS A 7 16.88 33.62 -9.78
C HIS A 7 17.80 33.57 -11.02
N GLN A 8 18.99 34.17 -10.90
CA GLN A 8 19.96 34.32 -12.01
C GLN A 8 20.28 32.99 -12.72
N LEU A 9 20.26 31.88 -11.98
CA LEU A 9 20.49 30.55 -12.53
C LEU A 9 19.49 30.19 -13.64
N PHE A 10 18.20 30.50 -13.44
CA PHE A 10 17.13 30.19 -14.39
C PHE A 10 17.00 31.24 -15.50
N GLN A 11 17.55 32.44 -15.27
CA GLN A 11 17.67 33.47 -16.30
C GLN A 11 18.75 33.14 -17.33
N ASN A 12 19.91 32.65 -16.88
CA ASN A 12 21.02 32.30 -17.77
C ASN A 12 20.79 30.97 -18.51
N TYR A 13 20.02 30.05 -17.91
CA TYR A 13 19.71 28.75 -18.48
C TYR A 13 18.23 28.44 -18.29
N PRO A 14 17.36 28.92 -19.21
CA PRO A 14 15.94 28.63 -19.14
C PRO A 14 15.73 27.11 -19.26
N PRO A 15 15.19 26.44 -18.24
CA PRO A 15 15.03 24.99 -18.29
C PRO A 15 14.00 24.62 -19.36
N THR A 16 14.37 23.74 -20.29
CA THR A 16 13.49 23.31 -21.38
C THR A 16 12.27 22.53 -20.89
N GLU A 17 12.38 21.89 -19.73
CA GLU A 17 11.36 20.97 -19.19
C GLU A 17 10.58 21.55 -17.98
N ILE A 18 10.83 22.80 -17.59
CA ILE A 18 10.11 23.39 -16.45
C ILE A 18 8.75 23.93 -16.89
N HIS A 19 7.70 23.15 -16.62
CA HIS A 19 6.32 23.58 -16.81
C HIS A 19 5.84 24.34 -15.57
N GLN A 20 5.05 25.40 -15.76
CA GLN A 20 4.46 26.15 -14.65
C GLN A 20 3.70 25.24 -13.67
N GLU A 21 2.95 24.26 -14.20
CA GLU A 21 2.25 23.27 -13.38
C GLU A 21 3.20 22.41 -12.52
N GLY A 22 4.36 22.03 -13.07
CA GLY A 22 5.37 21.28 -12.34
C GLY A 22 5.98 22.10 -11.19
N LEU A 23 6.20 23.39 -11.44
CA LEU A 23 6.68 24.33 -10.45
C LEU A 23 5.65 24.54 -9.33
N ASP A 24 4.39 24.75 -9.68
CA ASP A 24 3.29 24.92 -8.71
C ASP A 24 3.15 23.68 -7.82
N ARG A 25 3.22 22.48 -8.42
CA ARG A 25 3.21 21.20 -7.69
C ARG A 25 4.39 21.09 -6.72
N LEU A 26 5.57 21.53 -7.12
CA LEU A 26 6.77 21.50 -6.29
C LEU A 26 6.65 22.45 -5.09
N ILE A 27 6.20 23.68 -5.33
CA ILE A 27 5.95 24.69 -4.30
C ILE A 27 4.90 24.18 -3.31
N LEU A 28 3.79 23.64 -3.82
CA LEU A 28 2.72 23.09 -3.00
C LEU A 28 3.21 21.91 -2.15
N CYS A 29 4.01 21.00 -2.72
CA CYS A 29 4.58 19.88 -1.99
C CYS A 29 5.45 20.34 -0.82
N TYR A 30 6.24 21.40 -1.01
CA TYR A 30 7.08 21.96 0.04
C TYR A 30 6.23 22.55 1.19
N SER A 31 5.24 23.38 0.85
CA SER A 31 4.32 23.97 1.83
C SER A 31 3.58 22.89 2.65
N ASN A 32 3.03 21.89 1.97
CA ASN A 32 2.36 20.76 2.62
C ASN A 32 3.31 19.96 3.51
N GLY A 33 4.56 19.79 3.08
CA GLY A 33 5.61 19.12 3.84
C GLY A 33 5.95 19.86 5.13
N LEU A 34 6.07 21.19 5.07
CA LEU A 34 6.33 22.03 6.24
C LEU A 34 5.20 21.95 7.26
N GLU A 35 3.94 22.07 6.82
CA GLU A 35 2.78 21.93 7.71
C GLU A 35 2.77 20.56 8.39
N ARG A 36 3.05 19.50 7.62
CA ARG A 36 3.12 18.14 8.15
C ARG A 36 4.22 17.98 9.20
N ILE A 37 5.42 18.52 8.95
CA ILE A 37 6.53 18.46 9.92
C ILE A 37 6.20 19.25 11.18
N LYS A 38 5.60 20.43 11.04
CA LYS A 38 5.16 21.27 12.16
C LYS A 38 4.13 20.54 13.04
N GLY A 39 3.12 19.92 12.42
CA GLY A 39 2.14 19.11 13.14
C GLY A 39 2.77 17.91 13.85
N ILE A 40 3.75 17.24 13.24
CA ILE A 40 4.49 16.15 13.90
C ILE A 40 5.25 16.66 15.13
N TYR A 41 5.88 17.83 15.04
CA TYR A 41 6.62 18.43 16.16
C TYR A 41 5.68 18.80 17.31
N GLN A 42 4.55 19.45 17.00
CA GLN A 42 3.52 19.80 17.99
C GLN A 42 2.96 18.57 18.71
N GLN A 43 2.71 17.47 17.98
CA GLN A 43 2.19 16.23 18.55
C GLN A 43 3.24 15.44 19.35
N LYS A 44 4.47 15.31 18.85
CA LYS A 44 5.48 14.40 19.43
C LYS A 44 6.38 15.06 20.46
N VAL A 45 6.77 16.31 20.23
CA VAL A 45 7.74 17.01 21.07
C VAL A 45 7.01 17.85 22.10
N LEU A 46 6.12 18.74 21.63
CA LEU A 46 5.40 19.66 22.51
C LEU A 46 4.18 19.01 23.19
N LYS A 47 3.62 17.95 22.60
CA LYS A 47 2.41 17.24 23.08
C LYS A 47 1.19 18.15 23.26
N ILE A 48 1.10 19.22 22.46
CA ILE A 48 -0.01 20.19 22.51
C ILE A 48 -1.23 19.65 21.77
N GLU A 49 -1.00 18.93 20.66
CA GLU A 49 -2.04 18.35 19.82
C GLU A 49 -2.12 16.83 19.98
N SER A 50 -3.30 16.27 19.76
CA SER A 50 -3.52 14.82 19.80
C SER A 50 -2.84 14.11 18.62
N ARG A 51 -2.31 12.91 18.87
CA ARG A 51 -1.59 12.14 17.84
C ARG A 51 -2.58 11.60 16.80
N VAL A 52 -2.40 12.00 15.53
CA VAL A 52 -3.16 11.41 14.42
C VAL A 52 -2.71 9.97 14.17
N THR A 53 -3.64 9.01 14.33
CA THR A 53 -3.41 7.56 14.17
C THR A 53 -3.78 7.02 12.79
N LYS A 54 -4.47 7.82 11.95
CA LYS A 54 -4.95 7.41 10.63
C LYS A 54 -3.80 6.86 9.76
N GLY A 55 -4.00 5.66 9.21
CA GLY A 55 -3.04 5.00 8.30
C GLY A 55 -1.83 4.33 8.96
N ARG A 56 -1.70 4.38 10.29
CA ARG A 56 -0.72 3.56 11.01
C ARG A 56 -1.32 2.17 11.23
N ARG A 57 -0.55 1.11 10.93
CA ARG A 57 -0.90 -0.24 11.40
C ARG A 57 -1.01 -0.19 12.93
N SER A 58 -2.14 -0.62 13.48
CA SER A 58 -2.27 -0.80 14.92
C SER A 58 -1.23 -1.83 15.36
N ILE A 59 -0.14 -1.40 15.96
CA ILE A 59 0.63 -2.26 16.82
C ILE A 59 -0.15 -2.25 18.14
N PRO A 60 -0.66 -3.39 18.64
CA PRO A 60 -1.29 -3.43 19.94
C PRO A 60 -0.20 -3.08 20.96
N ASP A 61 -0.26 -1.89 21.53
CA ASP A 61 0.47 -1.57 22.75
C ASP A 61 -0.25 -2.32 23.89
N PRO A 62 0.39 -3.25 24.62
CA PRO A 62 -0.26 -3.97 25.72
C PRO A 62 -0.56 -3.07 26.94
N SER A 63 -0.23 -1.78 26.89
CA SER A 63 -0.11 -0.92 28.08
C SER A 63 -1.14 0.20 28.18
N GLN A 64 -2.22 0.21 27.39
CA GLN A 64 -3.30 1.18 27.56
C GLN A 64 -4.68 0.52 27.54
N SER A 65 -4.96 -0.30 28.55
CA SER A 65 -6.33 -0.43 29.04
C SER A 65 -6.62 0.73 29.98
N SER A 66 -7.79 1.35 29.81
CA SER A 66 -8.36 2.45 30.60
C SER A 66 -8.00 3.84 30.10
N GLN A 67 -8.81 4.35 29.17
CA GLN A 67 -9.75 5.42 29.51
C GLN A 67 -10.81 5.53 28.40
N LYS A 68 -11.99 5.00 28.74
CA LYS A 68 -13.26 5.25 28.07
C LYS A 68 -13.65 6.68 28.42
N ASN A 69 -13.78 7.56 27.42
CA ASN A 69 -14.67 8.71 27.48
C ASN A 69 -15.32 8.87 26.10
N THR A 70 -16.62 8.58 26.10
CA THR A 70 -17.60 9.08 25.14
C THR A 70 -17.49 10.58 25.06
N ASP A 71 -17.52 11.15 23.85
CA ASP A 71 -18.23 12.40 23.56
C ASP A 71 -18.45 12.53 22.05
N GLU A 72 -19.70 12.86 21.72
CA GLU A 72 -20.24 13.07 20.39
C GLU A 72 -19.63 14.32 19.75
N ASN A 73 -19.28 14.26 18.46
CA ASN A 73 -19.33 15.47 17.64
C ASN A 73 -19.62 15.12 16.17
N LEU A 74 -20.87 15.42 15.78
CA LEU A 74 -21.29 15.62 14.41
C LEU A 74 -20.46 16.75 13.79
N ASN A 75 -19.79 16.48 12.68
CA ASN A 75 -19.54 17.54 11.70
C ASN A 75 -19.59 16.94 10.30
N GLU A 76 -20.74 17.13 9.67
CA GLU A 76 -20.92 17.02 8.23
C GLU A 76 -20.08 18.10 7.56
N GLN A 77 -19.15 17.71 6.69
CA GLN A 77 -18.72 18.61 5.64
C GLN A 77 -18.45 17.80 4.37
N SER A 78 -19.48 17.77 3.53
CA SER A 78 -19.37 17.48 2.10
C SER A 78 -18.30 18.36 1.48
N THR A 79 -17.37 17.74 0.75
CA THR A 79 -16.71 18.37 -0.37
C THR A 79 -17.02 17.53 -1.61
N ASP A 80 -17.88 18.09 -2.45
CA ASP A 80 -18.13 17.63 -3.82
C ASP A 80 -16.82 17.72 -4.61
N HIS A 81 -16.23 16.57 -4.89
CA HIS A 81 -15.23 16.42 -5.94
C HIS A 81 -15.88 15.70 -7.12
N LEU A 82 -16.30 16.50 -8.11
CA LEU A 82 -16.55 16.04 -9.48
C LEU A 82 -15.31 15.30 -9.98
N SER A 83 -15.40 13.98 -9.96
CA SER A 83 -14.42 13.07 -10.55
C SER A 83 -14.98 12.62 -11.89
N ASP A 84 -14.40 13.14 -12.96
CA ASP A 84 -14.63 12.68 -14.31
C ASP A 84 -14.29 11.17 -14.43
N ALA A 85 -15.08 10.49 -15.23
CA ALA A 85 -15.22 9.05 -15.24
C ALA A 85 -14.00 8.34 -15.83
N ALA A 86 -13.16 7.78 -14.96
CA ALA A 86 -12.32 6.63 -15.29
C ALA A 86 -12.63 5.49 -14.32
N LYS A 87 -13.36 4.47 -14.82
CA LYS A 87 -13.74 3.27 -14.05
C LYS A 87 -12.53 2.72 -13.28
N PRO A 88 -12.59 2.57 -11.94
CA PRO A 88 -11.52 1.91 -11.21
C PRO A 88 -11.45 0.45 -11.65
N GLN A 89 -10.32 0.05 -12.24
CA GLN A 89 -9.97 -1.33 -12.49
C GLN A 89 -10.19 -2.14 -11.19
N PRO A 90 -10.95 -3.25 -11.21
CA PRO A 90 -11.19 -4.03 -10.01
C PRO A 90 -9.84 -4.55 -9.50
N LYS A 91 -9.47 -4.16 -8.27
CA LYS A 91 -8.32 -4.72 -7.56
C LYS A 91 -8.46 -6.25 -7.63
N GLN A 92 -7.53 -6.92 -8.29
CA GLN A 92 -7.56 -8.38 -8.38
C GLN A 92 -7.60 -8.94 -6.97
N LYS A 93 -8.74 -9.56 -6.62
CA LYS A 93 -8.88 -10.26 -5.34
C LYS A 93 -7.80 -11.34 -5.32
N LYS A 94 -6.95 -11.33 -4.30
CA LYS A 94 -5.97 -12.41 -4.11
C LYS A 94 -6.75 -13.72 -4.00
N HIS A 95 -6.42 -14.70 -4.84
CA HIS A 95 -7.01 -16.03 -4.79
C HIS A 95 -6.83 -16.61 -3.40
N ARG A 96 -7.93 -17.03 -2.77
CA ARG A 96 -7.89 -17.78 -1.52
C ARG A 96 -7.94 -19.25 -1.92
N THR A 97 -6.89 -20.00 -1.56
CA THR A 97 -6.86 -21.45 -1.75
C THR A 97 -8.07 -22.07 -1.07
N THR A 98 -8.87 -22.80 -1.84
CA THR A 98 -10.02 -23.58 -1.36
C THR A 98 -9.56 -24.91 -0.76
N ASP A 99 -10.41 -25.55 0.03
CA ASP A 99 -10.07 -26.81 0.72
C ASP A 99 -9.81 -27.95 -0.28
N GLU A 100 -10.50 -27.93 -1.43
CA GLU A 100 -10.30 -28.85 -2.54
C GLU A 100 -8.92 -28.66 -3.19
N GLU A 101 -8.54 -27.41 -3.47
CA GLU A 101 -7.21 -27.09 -4.01
C GLU A 101 -6.10 -27.50 -3.04
N MET A 102 -6.31 -27.34 -1.73
CA MET A 102 -5.37 -27.77 -0.71
C MET A 102 -5.23 -29.30 -0.65
N LYS A 103 -6.32 -30.05 -0.83
CA LYS A 103 -6.28 -31.52 -0.95
C LYS A 103 -5.47 -31.96 -2.17
N ILE A 104 -5.70 -31.33 -3.33
CA ILE A 104 -4.98 -31.64 -4.57
C ILE A 104 -3.48 -31.33 -4.41
N LEU A 105 -3.13 -30.18 -3.84
CA LEU A 105 -1.73 -29.79 -3.60
C LEU A 105 -1.03 -30.71 -2.60
N SER A 106 -1.76 -31.26 -1.61
CA SER A 106 -1.16 -32.13 -0.60
C SER A 106 -0.60 -33.45 -1.17
N VAL A 107 -1.07 -33.91 -2.34
CA VAL A 107 -0.51 -35.05 -3.08
C VAL A 107 0.98 -34.83 -3.41
N LEU A 108 1.40 -33.58 -3.62
CA LEU A 108 2.79 -33.24 -3.94
C LEU A 108 3.74 -33.38 -2.75
N LYS A 109 3.23 -33.49 -1.51
CA LYS A 109 4.07 -33.67 -0.32
C LYS A 109 4.82 -35.00 -0.29
N VAL A 110 4.41 -35.97 -1.12
CA VAL A 110 5.10 -37.26 -1.25
C VAL A 110 6.53 -37.09 -1.81
N TYR A 111 6.77 -36.05 -2.60
CA TYR A 111 8.09 -35.74 -3.15
C TYR A 111 8.91 -34.94 -2.15
N LYS A 112 10.07 -35.47 -1.73
CA LYS A 112 10.98 -34.84 -0.77
C LYS A 112 12.10 -34.03 -1.43
N ASP A 113 12.80 -34.64 -2.39
CA ASP A 113 14.03 -34.06 -2.93
C ASP A 113 13.82 -33.35 -4.28
N LYS A 114 13.06 -33.97 -5.19
CA LYS A 114 12.82 -33.47 -6.54
C LYS A 114 11.36 -33.63 -6.91
N LEU A 115 10.75 -32.53 -7.32
CA LEU A 115 9.39 -32.51 -7.82
C LEU A 115 9.40 -32.64 -9.35
N PRO A 116 8.95 -33.76 -9.93
CA PRO A 116 8.97 -33.95 -11.37
C PRO A 116 7.95 -33.03 -12.06
N ASP A 117 8.34 -32.42 -13.19
CA ASP A 117 7.49 -31.48 -13.93
C ASP A 117 6.19 -32.12 -14.46
N ASP A 118 6.19 -33.44 -14.68
CA ASP A 118 5.00 -34.21 -15.04
C ASP A 118 3.95 -34.22 -13.92
N ALA A 119 4.36 -34.43 -12.67
CA ALA A 119 3.46 -34.34 -11.52
C ALA A 119 2.94 -32.91 -11.31
N ILE A 120 3.76 -31.89 -11.57
CA ILE A 120 3.33 -30.48 -11.52
C ILE A 120 2.28 -30.22 -12.60
N ALA A 121 2.48 -30.72 -13.83
CA ALA A 121 1.53 -30.55 -14.92
C ALA A 121 0.20 -31.25 -14.62
N SER A 122 0.25 -32.48 -14.10
CA SER A 122 -0.94 -33.24 -13.69
C SER A 122 -1.76 -32.51 -12.63
N VAL A 123 -1.11 -32.01 -11.56
CA VAL A 123 -1.78 -31.22 -10.52
C VAL A 123 -2.28 -29.87 -11.04
N CYS A 124 -1.51 -29.20 -11.90
CA CYS A 124 -1.91 -27.94 -12.50
C CYS A 124 -3.19 -28.08 -13.35
N ASN A 125 -3.38 -29.22 -14.03
CA ASN A 125 -4.58 -29.51 -14.82
C ASN A 125 -5.83 -29.78 -13.95
N GLN A 126 -5.65 -30.19 -12.70
CA GLN A 126 -6.75 -30.44 -11.76
C GLN A 126 -7.13 -29.18 -10.94
N LEU A 127 -6.26 -28.17 -10.94
CA LEU A 127 -6.48 -26.91 -10.25
C LEU A 127 -7.20 -25.90 -11.15
N SER A 128 -7.80 -24.89 -10.52
CA SER A 128 -8.37 -23.73 -11.22
C SER A 128 -7.34 -23.03 -12.11
N GLU A 129 -7.81 -22.34 -13.16
CA GLU A 129 -7.01 -21.52 -14.09
C GLU A 129 -6.06 -20.53 -13.37
N VAL A 130 -6.39 -20.18 -12.13
CA VAL A 130 -5.59 -19.28 -11.29
C VAL A 130 -4.24 -19.90 -10.85
N TRP A 131 -4.09 -21.22 -10.90
CA TRP A 131 -2.88 -21.94 -10.51
C TRP A 131 -1.96 -22.22 -11.71
N THR A 132 -0.87 -21.46 -11.80
CA THR A 132 0.21 -21.71 -12.76
C THR A 132 1.19 -22.74 -12.21
N LYS A 133 1.87 -23.51 -13.07
CA LYS A 133 2.98 -24.42 -12.71
C LYS A 133 3.98 -23.80 -11.71
N LYS A 134 4.29 -22.51 -11.86
CA LYS A 134 5.15 -21.76 -10.93
C LYS A 134 4.57 -21.69 -9.52
N LYS A 135 3.28 -21.33 -9.37
CA LYS A 135 2.61 -21.26 -8.06
C LYS A 135 2.54 -22.62 -7.35
N VAL A 136 2.33 -23.69 -8.12
CA VAL A 136 2.35 -25.07 -7.60
C VAL A 136 3.73 -25.42 -7.06
N ARG A 137 4.79 -25.09 -7.80
CA ARG A 137 6.19 -25.32 -7.38
C ARG A 137 6.56 -24.47 -6.15
N ASP A 138 6.14 -23.20 -6.13
CA ASP A 138 6.37 -22.31 -4.99
C ASP A 138 5.67 -22.84 -3.75
N TRP A 139 4.39 -23.24 -3.86
CA TRP A 139 3.64 -23.87 -2.77
C TRP A 139 4.35 -25.12 -2.24
N TRP A 140 4.77 -26.04 -3.13
CA TRP A 140 5.50 -27.23 -2.72
C TRP A 140 6.81 -26.90 -2.00
N ASN A 141 7.57 -25.91 -2.46
CA ASN A 141 8.80 -25.48 -1.78
C ASN A 141 8.56 -24.91 -0.38
N TYR A 142 7.43 -24.24 -0.13
CA TYR A 142 7.06 -23.74 1.19
C TYR A 142 6.53 -24.85 2.12
N HIS A 143 5.97 -25.91 1.56
CA HIS A 143 5.27 -26.96 2.30
C HIS A 143 5.96 -28.32 2.32
N LYS A 144 7.12 -28.48 1.66
CA LYS A 144 7.97 -29.65 1.81
C LYS A 144 8.63 -29.62 3.19
N ASP A 145 8.63 -30.77 3.85
CA ASP A 145 9.36 -30.93 5.10
C ASP A 145 10.86 -30.78 4.82
N LYS A 146 11.55 -29.99 5.65
CA LYS A 146 12.99 -29.74 5.54
C LYS A 146 13.82 -30.96 5.93
#